data_AF-A0A0P4W700-F1
#
_entry.id   AF-A0A0P4W700-F1
#
_cell.length_a   1.000
_cell.length_b   1.000
_cell.length_c   1.000
_cell.angle_alpha   90.00
_cell.angle_beta   90.00
_cell.angle_gamma   90.00
#
_symmetry.space_group_name_H-M   'P 1'
#
loop_
_entity.id
_entity.type
_entity.pdbx_description
1 polymer ?
#
loop_
_entity_poly.entity_id
_entity_poly.type
_entity_poly.pdbx_seq_one_letter_code
_entity_poly.pdbx_strand_id
1 'polypeptide(L)'
;MYILRICPEVGLAAQNYKCAECKRLITNKSAWSEPRRCDYTGLYYCPACHWGSRVVLPARVLHNWDFEEQGVSRQAKQFLALMRNKPVLDLEKLNPHLFKFVEELSTVKKLREDILLMKRYLGTCRAAQETRMLRQLEERQHFVENSHMYSLQDLVDAESGVLVTYLQKVHQCFSEHIKTSCLVCQGKGYICEICDVSDIIFPFDGGVVVCDGCSTVLHHLCYTNRGSKCPRCVRQEARRRQETTGDRVVVSRR
;
A
#
# COMPACT_ATOMS: atom_id res chain seq x y z
N MET A 1 4.99 -10.71 15.25
CA MET A 1 5.38 -10.17 13.93
C MET A 1 5.72 -11.35 13.01
N TYR A 2 5.64 -11.19 11.68
CA TYR A 2 5.99 -12.26 10.75
C TYR A 2 7.48 -12.61 10.78
N ILE A 3 7.82 -13.87 10.49
CA ILE A 3 9.17 -14.29 10.12
C ILE A 3 9.32 -14.04 8.61
N LEU A 4 10.25 -13.14 8.25
CA LEU A 4 10.45 -12.68 6.87
C LEU A 4 11.72 -13.26 6.21
N ARG A 5 12.34 -14.26 6.81
CA ARG A 5 13.42 -15.04 6.19
C ARG A 5 12.80 -16.28 5.55
N ILE A 6 13.19 -16.61 4.32
CA ILE A 6 12.74 -17.85 3.66
C ILE A 6 13.38 -19.02 4.41
N CYS A 7 12.54 -19.89 4.99
CA CYS A 7 12.93 -21.11 5.71
C CYS A 7 14.23 -20.95 6.54
N PRO A 8 14.17 -20.30 7.73
CA PRO A 8 15.35 -20.05 8.56
C PRO A 8 15.80 -21.33 9.28
N GLU A 9 16.16 -22.36 8.51
CA GLU A 9 16.52 -23.68 9.01
C GLU A 9 17.82 -23.64 9.83
N VAL A 10 17.78 -24.30 10.99
CA VAL A 10 18.93 -24.45 11.90
C VAL A 10 19.37 -25.91 12.08
N GLY A 11 18.62 -26.84 11.48
CA GLY A 11 18.85 -28.28 11.59
C GLY A 11 18.26 -28.92 12.86
N LEU A 12 18.13 -30.25 12.83
CA LEU A 12 17.60 -31.03 13.95
C LEU A 12 18.60 -31.15 15.12
N ALA A 13 19.91 -31.13 14.83
CA ALA A 13 20.96 -31.16 15.84
C ALA A 13 20.90 -29.94 16.78
N ALA A 14 20.65 -28.74 16.23
CA ALA A 14 20.47 -27.52 17.01
C ALA A 14 19.25 -27.57 17.96
N GLN A 15 18.31 -28.49 17.71
CA GLN A 15 17.13 -28.73 18.55
C GLN A 15 17.32 -29.90 19.52
N ASN A 16 18.55 -30.39 19.69
CA ASN A 16 18.88 -31.57 20.50
C ASN A 16 18.03 -32.79 20.12
N TYR A 17 17.72 -32.94 18.82
CA TYR A 17 16.85 -34.00 18.30
C TYR A 17 15.47 -34.05 18.97
N LYS A 18 14.94 -32.91 19.40
CA LYS A 18 13.61 -32.80 20.02
C LYS A 18 12.66 -31.99 19.15
N CYS A 19 11.37 -32.35 19.21
CA CYS A 19 10.30 -31.58 18.60
C CYS A 19 10.31 -30.14 19.15
N ALA A 20 10.25 -29.15 18.27
CA ALA A 20 10.26 -27.74 18.65
C ALA A 20 9.12 -27.34 19.59
N GLU A 21 7.96 -27.99 19.48
CA GLU A 21 6.77 -27.71 20.29
C GLU A 21 6.74 -28.59 21.56
N CYS A 22 6.46 -29.89 21.42
CA CYS A 22 6.23 -30.78 22.58
C CYS A 22 7.51 -31.30 23.25
N LYS A 23 8.70 -30.95 22.74
CA LYS A 23 10.03 -31.36 23.26
C LYS A 23 10.30 -32.86 23.30
N ARG A 24 9.39 -33.70 22.79
CA ARG A 24 9.61 -35.14 22.65
C ARG A 24 10.78 -35.41 21.72
N LEU A 25 11.61 -36.40 22.06
CA LEU A 25 12.71 -36.85 21.21
C LEU A 25 12.14 -37.32 19.86
N ILE A 26 12.75 -36.82 18.80
CA ILE A 26 12.52 -37.24 17.43
C ILE A 26 13.50 -38.38 17.16
N THR A 27 12.97 -39.56 16.86
CA THR A 27 13.75 -40.72 16.45
C THR A 27 13.46 -41.00 14.99
N ASN A 28 14.48 -41.19 14.15
CA ASN A 28 14.28 -41.59 12.75
C ASN A 28 14.22 -43.12 12.61
N LYS A 29 13.43 -43.79 13.45
CA LYS A 29 13.40 -45.27 13.56
C LYS A 29 12.36 -45.91 12.63
N SER A 30 11.40 -45.14 12.15
CA SER A 30 10.38 -45.57 11.18
C SER A 30 9.81 -44.37 10.41
N ALA A 31 9.23 -44.62 9.24
CA ALA A 31 8.55 -43.59 8.44
C ALA A 31 7.46 -42.83 9.23
N TRP A 32 6.80 -43.50 10.19
CA TRP A 32 5.80 -42.92 11.09
C TRP A 32 6.37 -41.97 12.15
N SER A 33 7.70 -41.94 12.30
CA SER A 33 8.43 -41.09 13.23
C SER A 33 9.30 -40.03 12.54
N GLU A 34 9.21 -39.94 11.21
CA GLU A 34 10.02 -39.00 10.43
C GLU A 34 9.70 -37.55 10.84
N PRO A 35 10.73 -36.76 11.18
CA PRO A 35 10.52 -35.36 11.54
C PRO A 35 10.09 -34.53 10.34
N ARG A 36 9.15 -33.63 10.58
CA ARG A 36 8.65 -32.71 9.56
C ARG A 36 9.22 -31.32 9.82
N ARG A 37 9.81 -30.72 8.78
CA ARG A 37 10.28 -29.34 8.83
C ARG A 37 9.10 -28.39 8.59
N CYS A 38 8.99 -27.37 9.42
CA CYS A 38 8.08 -26.25 9.19
C CYS A 38 8.79 -25.18 8.38
N ASP A 39 8.34 -24.91 7.15
CA ASP A 39 8.98 -23.92 6.27
C ASP A 39 8.85 -22.47 6.76
N TYR A 40 7.90 -22.20 7.67
CA TYR A 40 7.76 -20.87 8.28
C TYR A 40 8.78 -20.62 9.41
N THR A 41 9.01 -21.61 10.28
CA THR A 41 9.88 -21.45 11.45
C THR A 41 11.30 -21.99 11.23
N GLY A 42 11.52 -22.82 10.20
CA GLY A 42 12.78 -23.53 9.97
C GLY A 42 13.07 -24.64 10.98
N LEU A 43 12.12 -24.93 11.89
CA LEU A 43 12.29 -25.90 12.97
C LEU A 43 11.65 -27.25 12.61
N TYR A 44 12.02 -28.29 13.36
CA TYR A 44 11.57 -29.65 13.12
C TYR A 44 10.56 -30.10 14.19
N TYR A 45 9.53 -30.81 13.74
CA TYR A 45 8.37 -31.17 14.55
C TYR A 45 8.05 -32.66 14.37
N CYS A 46 7.51 -33.27 15.44
CA CYS A 46 6.96 -34.63 15.33
C CYS A 46 5.62 -34.63 14.55
N PRO A 47 5.17 -35.78 14.04
CA PRO A 47 3.92 -35.88 13.27
C PRO A 47 2.67 -35.41 14.01
N ALA A 48 2.65 -35.42 15.34
CA ALA A 48 1.52 -34.91 16.14
C ALA A 48 1.45 -33.36 16.18
N CYS A 49 2.60 -32.69 16.05
CA CYS A 49 2.74 -31.23 16.07
C CYS A 49 2.75 -30.61 14.68
N HIS A 50 3.00 -31.41 13.65
CA HIS A 50 3.02 -30.98 12.25
C HIS A 50 2.23 -31.96 11.39
N TRP A 51 0.98 -31.62 11.09
CA TRP A 51 0.07 -32.50 10.33
C TRP A 51 0.29 -32.49 8.81
N GLY A 52 1.28 -31.74 8.32
CA GLY A 52 1.48 -31.58 6.88
C GLY A 52 0.51 -30.59 6.25
N SER A 53 -0.15 -29.76 7.07
CA SER A 53 -0.92 -28.62 6.55
C SER A 53 0.01 -27.71 5.76
N ARG A 54 -0.48 -27.25 4.61
CA ARG A 54 0.24 -26.33 3.74
C ARG A 54 -0.46 -24.96 3.77
N VAL A 55 0.33 -23.89 3.68
CA VAL A 55 -0.15 -22.50 3.59
C VAL A 55 0.86 -21.64 2.82
N VAL A 56 0.40 -20.56 2.21
CA VAL A 56 1.25 -19.52 1.61
C VAL A 56 2.09 -18.83 2.70
N LEU A 57 3.37 -18.60 2.43
CA LEU A 57 4.30 -18.00 3.40
C LEU A 57 4.68 -16.56 3.04
N PRO A 58 4.60 -15.62 4.00
CA PRO A 58 4.85 -14.20 3.74
C PRO A 58 6.29 -13.93 3.25
N ALA A 59 7.29 -14.64 3.79
CA ALA A 59 8.68 -14.47 3.36
C ALA A 59 8.87 -14.82 1.86
N ARG A 60 8.20 -15.87 1.37
CA ARG A 60 8.30 -16.30 -0.03
C ARG A 60 7.57 -15.36 -0.96
N VAL A 61 6.38 -14.91 -0.57
CA VAL A 61 5.63 -13.89 -1.31
C VAL A 61 6.44 -12.60 -1.43
N LEU A 62 7.04 -12.13 -0.33
CA LEU A 62 7.74 -10.84 -0.32
C LEU A 62 9.06 -10.85 -1.10
N HIS A 63 9.81 -11.94 -1.03
CA HIS A 63 11.14 -12.00 -1.66
C HIS A 63 11.09 -12.53 -3.09
N ASN A 64 10.19 -13.46 -3.36
CA ASN A 64 10.17 -14.23 -4.61
C ASN A 64 8.86 -14.11 -5.38
N TRP A 65 7.86 -13.40 -4.85
CA TRP A 65 6.49 -13.41 -5.39
C TRP A 65 5.94 -14.84 -5.56
N ASP A 66 6.32 -15.72 -4.62
CA ASP A 66 6.01 -17.16 -4.62
C ASP A 66 4.83 -17.46 -3.68
N PHE A 67 3.74 -17.93 -4.27
CA PHE A 67 2.49 -18.28 -3.59
C PHE A 67 2.29 -19.78 -3.43
N GLU A 68 3.30 -20.62 -3.71
CA GLU A 68 3.17 -22.06 -3.48
C GLU A 68 3.03 -22.36 -1.98
N GLU A 69 2.01 -23.14 -1.62
CA GLU A 69 1.77 -23.50 -0.24
C GLU A 69 2.86 -24.43 0.33
N GLN A 70 3.41 -24.08 1.49
CA GLN A 70 4.48 -24.84 2.13
C GLN A 70 4.02 -25.51 3.42
N GLY A 71 4.63 -26.65 3.73
CA GLY A 71 4.35 -27.40 4.95
C GLY A 71 4.69 -26.59 6.22
N VAL A 72 3.73 -26.48 7.12
CA VAL A 72 3.91 -25.76 8.39
C VAL A 72 3.43 -26.55 9.61
N SER A 73 4.03 -26.24 10.76
CA SER A 73 3.57 -26.73 12.05
C SER A 73 2.16 -26.21 12.37
N ARG A 74 1.45 -26.90 13.26
CA ARG A 74 0.09 -26.51 13.67
C ARG A 74 0.05 -25.10 14.26
N GLN A 75 1.00 -24.81 15.14
CA GLN A 75 1.13 -23.49 15.76
C GLN A 75 1.40 -22.40 14.72
N ALA A 76 2.31 -22.64 13.77
CA ALA A 76 2.60 -21.70 12.69
C ALA A 76 1.36 -21.45 11.82
N LYS A 77 0.61 -22.50 11.47
CA LYS A 77 -0.65 -22.37 10.72
C LYS A 77 -1.65 -21.46 11.44
N GLN A 78 -1.88 -21.68 12.73
CA GLN A 78 -2.80 -20.87 13.52
C GLN A 78 -2.37 -19.40 13.56
N PHE A 79 -1.09 -19.15 13.82
CA PHE A 79 -0.53 -17.80 13.80
C PHE A 79 -0.71 -17.12 12.43
N LEU A 80 -0.35 -17.81 11.35
CA LEU A 80 -0.45 -17.27 9.99
C LEU A 80 -1.89 -16.95 9.62
N ALA A 81 -2.86 -17.78 10.02
CA ALA A 81 -4.28 -17.52 9.82
C ALA A 81 -4.74 -16.25 10.55
N LEU A 82 -4.34 -16.05 11.81
CA LEU A 82 -4.70 -14.86 12.59
C LEU A 82 -4.07 -13.56 12.05
N MET A 83 -2.93 -13.66 11.37
CA MET A 83 -2.23 -12.51 10.80
C MET A 83 -2.63 -12.21 9.35
N ARG A 84 -3.30 -13.15 8.67
CA ARG A 84 -3.53 -13.14 7.22
C ARG A 84 -4.11 -11.82 6.68
N ASN A 85 -5.08 -11.25 7.38
CA ASN A 85 -5.77 -10.02 6.98
C ASN A 85 -5.21 -8.76 7.68
N LYS A 86 -4.16 -8.89 8.50
CA LYS A 86 -3.60 -7.75 9.23
C LYS A 86 -2.63 -6.98 8.34
N PRO A 87 -2.81 -5.66 8.11
CA PRO A 87 -1.95 -4.86 7.25
C PRO A 87 -0.66 -4.49 7.95
N VAL A 88 0.29 -5.44 8.01
CA VAL A 88 1.55 -5.31 8.76
C VAL A 88 2.79 -5.36 7.87
N LEU A 89 2.62 -5.40 6.54
CA LEU A 89 3.69 -5.46 5.56
C LEU A 89 3.85 -4.11 4.87
N ASP A 90 4.89 -3.36 5.25
CA ASP A 90 5.29 -2.14 4.54
C ASP A 90 6.14 -2.53 3.31
N LEU A 91 5.52 -2.67 2.14
CA LEU A 91 6.21 -3.20 0.96
C LEU A 91 7.30 -2.28 0.44
N GLU A 92 7.16 -0.97 0.61
CA GLU A 92 8.17 -0.01 0.16
C GLU A 92 9.46 -0.14 0.96
N LYS A 93 9.34 -0.46 2.25
CA LYS A 93 10.51 -0.74 3.11
C LYS A 93 11.03 -2.16 2.95
N LEU A 94 10.14 -3.14 2.77
CA LEU A 94 10.51 -4.56 2.75
C LEU A 94 11.12 -5.00 1.42
N ASN A 95 10.48 -4.64 0.30
CA ASN A 95 10.97 -4.96 -1.05
C ASN A 95 10.35 -4.03 -2.11
N PRO A 96 10.91 -2.81 -2.31
CA PRO A 96 10.36 -1.85 -3.27
C PRO A 96 10.50 -2.33 -4.74
N HIS A 97 11.36 -3.32 -5.01
CA HIS A 97 11.52 -3.86 -6.36
C HIS A 97 10.31 -4.66 -6.83
N LEU A 98 9.47 -5.18 -5.92
CA LEU A 98 8.24 -5.89 -6.28
C LEU A 98 7.33 -5.05 -7.18
N PHE A 99 7.18 -3.75 -6.91
CA PHE A 99 6.34 -2.88 -7.74
C PHE A 99 6.86 -2.78 -9.18
N LYS A 100 8.17 -2.91 -9.41
CA LYS A 100 8.75 -2.91 -10.76
C LYS A 100 8.61 -4.27 -11.45
N PHE A 101 8.62 -5.34 -10.67
CA PHE A 101 8.57 -6.71 -11.16
C PHE A 101 7.14 -7.19 -11.45
N VAL A 102 6.16 -6.71 -10.69
CA VAL A 102 4.76 -7.14 -10.73
C VAL A 102 3.86 -5.98 -11.14
N GLU A 103 3.27 -6.07 -12.32
CA GLU A 103 2.45 -5.01 -12.92
C GLU A 103 1.14 -4.80 -12.14
N GLU A 104 0.48 -5.87 -11.72
CA GLU A 104 -0.75 -5.87 -10.95
C GLU A 104 -0.55 -5.11 -9.63
N LEU A 105 0.59 -5.36 -8.96
CA LEU A 105 0.91 -4.70 -7.70
C LEU A 105 1.20 -3.20 -7.90
N SER A 106 1.86 -2.83 -9.00
CA SER A 106 2.01 -1.43 -9.41
C SER A 106 0.67 -0.74 -9.63
N THR A 107 -0.26 -1.43 -10.30
CA THR A 107 -1.63 -0.95 -10.53
C THR A 107 -2.39 -0.77 -9.22
N VAL A 108 -2.32 -1.76 -8.32
CA VAL A 108 -2.91 -1.68 -6.97
C VAL A 108 -2.36 -0.48 -6.20
N LYS A 109 -1.04 -0.26 -6.22
CA LYS A 109 -0.40 0.88 -5.55
C LYS A 109 -0.95 2.20 -6.08
N LYS A 110 -0.99 2.37 -7.41
CA LYS A 110 -1.50 3.58 -8.04
C LYS A 110 -2.97 3.85 -7.68
N LEU A 111 -3.83 2.84 -7.78
CA LEU A 111 -5.25 2.95 -7.40
C LEU A 111 -5.43 3.35 -5.94
N ARG A 112 -4.62 2.80 -5.02
CA ARG A 112 -4.66 3.17 -3.60
C ARG A 112 -4.21 4.61 -3.36
N GLU A 113 -3.15 5.07 -4.02
CA GLU A 113 -2.70 6.47 -3.95
C GLU A 113 -3.80 7.42 -4.45
N ASP A 114 -4.46 7.07 -5.55
CA ASP A 114 -5.57 7.84 -6.12
C ASP A 114 -6.77 7.87 -5.16
N ILE A 115 -7.13 6.73 -4.56
CA ILE A 115 -8.20 6.65 -3.55
C ILE A 115 -7.90 7.55 -2.34
N LEU A 116 -6.64 7.65 -1.90
CA LEU A 116 -6.26 8.56 -0.80
C LEU A 116 -6.42 10.04 -1.17
N LEU A 117 -6.19 10.40 -2.44
CA LEU A 117 -6.48 11.73 -2.96
C LEU A 117 -7.99 11.97 -3.03
N MET A 118 -8.75 11.01 -3.57
CA MET A 118 -10.22 11.05 -3.65
C MET A 118 -10.88 11.15 -2.28
N LYS A 119 -10.34 10.49 -1.25
CA LYS A 119 -10.82 10.54 0.14
C LYS A 119 -10.98 11.98 0.64
N ARG A 120 -10.11 12.91 0.23
CA ARG A 120 -10.18 14.33 0.63
C ARG A 120 -11.45 15.02 0.11
N TYR A 121 -11.87 14.66 -1.09
CA TYR A 121 -13.11 15.15 -1.71
C TYR A 121 -14.32 14.52 -1.03
N LEU A 122 -14.35 13.20 -0.92
CA LEU A 122 -15.48 12.44 -0.36
C LEU A 122 -15.69 12.74 1.12
N GLY A 123 -14.60 12.88 1.89
CA GLY A 123 -14.64 13.18 3.32
C GLY A 123 -15.18 14.56 3.65
N THR A 124 -15.19 15.49 2.70
CA THR A 124 -15.74 16.85 2.85
C THR A 124 -16.98 17.10 1.98
N CYS A 125 -17.54 16.06 1.39
CA CYS A 125 -18.75 16.12 0.57
C CYS A 125 -19.93 15.48 1.31
N ARG A 126 -20.95 16.28 1.61
CA ARG A 126 -22.15 15.81 2.32
C ARG A 126 -22.86 14.67 1.57
N ALA A 127 -23.02 14.81 0.24
CA ALA A 127 -23.67 13.79 -0.58
C ALA A 127 -22.91 12.44 -0.55
N ALA A 128 -21.57 12.47 -0.61
CA ALA A 128 -20.74 11.26 -0.50
C ALA A 128 -20.80 10.61 0.89
N GLN A 129 -20.91 11.42 1.94
CA GLN A 129 -21.07 10.93 3.31
C GLN A 129 -22.43 10.27 3.52
N GLU A 130 -23.51 10.85 2.99
CA GLU A 130 -24.88 10.29 3.06
C GLU A 130 -24.97 8.94 2.34
N THR A 131 -24.34 8.80 1.17
CA THR A 131 -24.25 7.53 0.42
C THR A 131 -23.17 6.58 0.95
N ARG A 132 -22.43 6.98 1.98
CA ARG A 132 -21.39 6.18 2.66
C ARG A 132 -20.34 5.61 1.70
N MET A 133 -19.92 6.37 0.68
CA MET A 133 -19.04 5.87 -0.38
C MET A 133 -17.75 5.22 0.14
N LEU A 134 -17.11 5.81 1.16
CA LEU A 134 -15.88 5.26 1.74
C LEU A 134 -16.07 3.89 2.41
N ARG A 135 -17.30 3.49 2.78
CA ARG A 135 -17.58 2.17 3.34
C ARG A 135 -17.49 1.03 2.31
N GLN A 136 -17.41 1.34 1.02
CA GLN A 136 -17.09 0.32 0.01
C GLN A 136 -15.75 -0.39 0.31
N LEU A 137 -14.85 0.28 1.07
CA LEU A 137 -13.55 -0.22 1.50
C LEU A 137 -13.55 -0.74 2.95
N GLU A 138 -14.71 -1.07 3.52
CA GLU A 138 -14.79 -1.34 4.96
C GLU A 138 -14.04 -2.58 5.44
N GLU A 139 -13.91 -3.59 4.58
CA GLU A 139 -13.13 -4.80 4.86
C GLU A 139 -11.61 -4.57 4.76
N ARG A 140 -11.19 -3.43 4.18
CA ARG A 140 -9.78 -3.06 3.93
C ARG A 140 -9.54 -1.60 4.30
N GLN A 141 -9.90 -1.23 5.53
CA GLN A 141 -9.79 0.16 6.04
C GLN A 141 -8.39 0.76 5.86
N HIS A 142 -7.33 -0.04 5.92
CA HIS A 142 -5.96 0.42 5.71
C HIS A 142 -5.73 1.07 4.33
N PHE A 143 -6.57 0.78 3.32
CA PHE A 143 -6.49 1.41 2.00
C PHE A 143 -6.89 2.88 2.00
N VAL A 144 -7.70 3.32 2.96
CA VAL A 144 -8.03 4.75 3.15
C VAL A 144 -7.13 5.42 4.19
N GLU A 145 -6.22 4.68 4.83
CA GLU A 145 -5.26 5.22 5.80
C GLU A 145 -3.91 5.54 5.14
N ASN A 146 -3.38 4.62 4.34
CA ASN A 146 -2.11 4.77 3.63
C ASN A 146 -2.02 3.84 2.40
N SER A 147 -1.01 4.04 1.55
CA SER A 147 -0.80 3.25 0.33
C SER A 147 0.25 2.13 0.47
N HIS A 148 1.11 2.17 1.50
CA HIS A 148 2.29 1.31 1.62
C HIS A 148 2.10 0.07 2.49
N MET A 149 1.09 0.03 3.37
CA MET A 149 0.81 -1.12 4.23
C MET A 149 -0.08 -2.14 3.52
N TYR A 150 0.30 -3.41 3.57
CA TYR A 150 -0.41 -4.55 2.99
C TYR A 150 -0.55 -5.67 4.01
N SER A 151 -1.61 -6.46 3.88
CA SER A 151 -1.79 -7.76 4.51
C SER A 151 -1.32 -8.87 3.57
N LEU A 152 -1.10 -10.08 4.09
CA LEU A 152 -0.79 -11.22 3.23
C LEU A 152 -1.94 -11.52 2.26
N GLN A 153 -3.19 -11.34 2.73
CA GLN A 153 -4.37 -11.53 1.88
C GLN A 153 -4.42 -10.51 0.74
N ASP A 154 -4.01 -9.25 0.95
CA ASP A 154 -3.92 -8.28 -0.14
C ASP A 154 -2.98 -8.75 -1.25
N LEU A 155 -1.85 -9.38 -0.91
CA LEU A 155 -0.89 -9.86 -1.90
C LEU A 155 -1.42 -11.08 -2.66
N VAL A 156 -2.12 -11.98 -1.96
CA VAL A 156 -2.80 -13.12 -2.60
C VAL A 156 -3.87 -12.64 -3.58
N ASP A 157 -4.65 -11.62 -3.20
CA ASP A 157 -5.70 -11.07 -4.07
C ASP A 157 -5.14 -10.19 -5.19
N ALA A 158 -3.96 -9.59 -4.99
CA ALA A 158 -3.24 -8.88 -6.04
C ALA A 158 -2.79 -9.86 -7.13
N GLU A 159 -2.19 -10.98 -6.73
CA GLU A 159 -1.75 -12.02 -7.65
C GLU A 159 -2.91 -12.67 -8.43
N SER A 160 -4.05 -12.89 -7.77
CA SER A 160 -5.23 -13.44 -8.47
C SER A 160 -5.98 -12.42 -9.34
N GLY A 161 -5.57 -11.15 -9.35
CA GLY A 161 -6.25 -10.05 -10.05
C GLY A 161 -7.58 -9.60 -9.41
N VAL A 162 -8.04 -10.28 -8.36
CA VAL A 162 -9.27 -9.94 -7.62
C VAL A 162 -9.17 -8.54 -7.02
N LEU A 163 -8.01 -8.21 -6.44
CA LEU A 163 -7.80 -6.92 -5.79
C LEU A 163 -7.80 -5.77 -6.79
N VAL A 164 -7.18 -5.96 -7.95
CA VAL A 164 -7.14 -4.96 -9.03
C VAL A 164 -8.58 -4.66 -9.47
N THR A 165 -9.36 -5.69 -9.79
CA THR A 165 -10.74 -5.55 -10.25
C THR A 165 -11.63 -4.86 -9.20
N TYR A 166 -11.44 -5.21 -7.93
CA TYR A 166 -12.16 -4.58 -6.82
C TYR A 166 -11.83 -3.09 -6.70
N LEU A 167 -10.54 -2.73 -6.68
CA LEU A 167 -10.11 -1.34 -6.55
C LEU A 167 -10.49 -0.49 -7.76
N GLN A 168 -10.45 -1.04 -8.98
CA GLN A 168 -10.90 -0.34 -10.19
C GLN A 168 -12.38 0.03 -10.11
N LYS A 169 -13.24 -0.88 -9.62
CA LYS A 169 -14.68 -0.60 -9.42
C LYS A 169 -14.91 0.51 -8.40
N VAL A 170 -14.22 0.45 -7.27
CA VAL A 170 -14.30 1.49 -6.22
C VAL A 170 -13.81 2.83 -6.77
N HIS A 171 -12.64 2.84 -7.42
CA HIS A 171 -12.06 4.03 -8.02
C HIS A 171 -12.99 4.65 -9.07
N GLN A 172 -13.60 3.84 -9.94
CA GLN A 172 -14.56 4.32 -10.94
C GLN A 172 -15.77 4.97 -10.28
N CYS A 173 -16.37 4.33 -9.27
CA CYS A 173 -17.50 4.89 -8.52
C CYS A 173 -17.14 6.24 -7.87
N PHE A 174 -15.95 6.34 -7.27
CA PHE A 174 -15.49 7.58 -6.64
C PHE A 174 -15.22 8.67 -7.67
N SER A 175 -14.58 8.32 -8.79
CA SER A 175 -14.31 9.21 -9.91
C SER A 175 -15.59 9.77 -10.51
N GLU A 176 -16.60 8.93 -10.77
CA GLU A 176 -17.91 9.35 -11.26
C GLU A 176 -18.60 10.33 -10.30
N HIS A 177 -18.57 10.06 -8.99
CA HIS A 177 -19.12 11.01 -8.03
C HIS A 177 -18.39 12.36 -8.08
N ILE A 178 -17.05 12.33 -8.06
CA ILE A 178 -16.24 13.55 -7.96
C ILE A 178 -16.32 14.39 -9.23
N LYS A 179 -16.26 13.75 -10.40
CA LYS A 179 -16.12 14.43 -11.70
C LYS A 179 -17.44 14.75 -12.38
N THR A 180 -18.48 13.94 -12.21
CA THR A 180 -19.70 14.06 -13.02
C THR A 180 -20.96 14.25 -12.19
N SER A 181 -21.09 13.54 -11.07
CA SER A 181 -22.37 13.47 -10.36
C SER A 181 -22.54 14.54 -9.26
N CYS A 182 -21.45 15.11 -8.75
CA CYS A 182 -21.50 16.06 -7.63
C CYS A 182 -20.84 17.41 -7.96
N LEU A 183 -21.67 18.45 -8.10
CA LEU A 183 -21.21 19.83 -8.34
C LEU A 183 -20.28 20.37 -7.23
N VAL A 184 -20.49 19.94 -5.98
CA VAL A 184 -19.64 20.33 -4.84
C VAL A 184 -18.23 19.76 -4.97
N CYS A 185 -18.10 18.52 -5.46
CA CYS A 185 -16.80 17.90 -5.71
C CYS A 185 -16.13 18.50 -6.95
N GLN A 186 -16.90 18.72 -8.02
CA GLN A 186 -16.40 19.35 -9.25
C GLN A 186 -15.84 20.75 -8.98
N GLY A 187 -16.54 21.55 -8.17
CA GLY A 187 -16.08 22.89 -7.78
C GLY A 187 -14.77 22.91 -6.96
N LYS A 188 -14.28 21.76 -6.49
CA LYS A 188 -12.97 21.59 -5.82
C LYS A 188 -11.87 21.10 -6.77
N GLY A 189 -12.18 20.93 -8.05
CA GLY A 189 -11.19 20.63 -9.08
C GLY A 189 -10.29 21.85 -9.37
N TYR A 190 -9.31 21.64 -10.24
CA TYR A 190 -8.33 22.66 -10.62
C TYR A 190 -8.48 23.01 -12.09
N ILE A 191 -8.07 24.22 -12.45
CA ILE A 191 -7.85 24.62 -13.85
C ILE A 191 -6.36 24.86 -14.00
N CYS A 192 -5.75 24.34 -15.06
CA CYS A 192 -4.33 24.51 -15.30
C CYS A 192 -4.01 25.98 -15.61
N GLU A 193 -3.25 26.67 -14.75
CA GLU A 193 -2.91 28.10 -14.93
C GLU A 193 -1.94 28.39 -16.10
N ILE A 194 -1.52 27.38 -16.86
CA ILE A 194 -0.50 27.50 -17.92
C ILE A 194 -1.11 27.43 -19.32
N CYS A 195 -2.17 26.66 -19.50
CA CYS A 195 -2.84 26.51 -20.78
C CYS A 195 -4.21 27.17 -20.75
N ASP A 196 -4.72 27.54 -21.93
CA ASP A 196 -6.07 28.11 -22.08
C ASP A 196 -7.17 27.03 -22.18
N VAL A 197 -6.83 25.78 -21.89
CA VAL A 197 -7.81 24.69 -21.80
C VAL A 197 -8.55 24.83 -20.47
N SER A 198 -9.86 25.05 -20.54
CA SER A 198 -10.74 25.28 -19.38
C SER A 198 -11.30 23.97 -18.80
N ASP A 199 -10.60 22.86 -18.96
CA ASP A 199 -11.00 21.59 -18.39
C ASP A 199 -10.68 21.53 -16.89
N ILE A 200 -11.55 20.85 -16.14
CA ILE A 200 -11.37 20.65 -14.71
C ILE A 200 -10.52 19.40 -14.52
N ILE A 201 -9.34 19.57 -13.92
CA ILE A 201 -8.42 18.49 -13.60
C ILE A 201 -8.37 18.21 -12.11
N PHE A 202 -8.10 16.96 -11.76
CA PHE A 202 -8.02 16.48 -10.39
C PHE A 202 -6.65 15.88 -10.09
N PRO A 203 -6.19 15.89 -8.82
CA PRO A 203 -4.90 15.33 -8.44
C PRO A 203 -4.66 13.86 -8.80
N PHE A 204 -5.75 13.10 -8.99
CA PHE A 204 -5.74 11.67 -9.31
C PHE A 204 -5.90 11.37 -10.82
N ASP A 205 -5.89 12.41 -11.66
CA ASP A 205 -5.97 12.24 -13.11
C ASP A 205 -4.66 11.75 -13.72
N GLY A 206 -4.76 11.06 -14.86
CA GLY A 206 -3.59 10.74 -15.67
C GLY A 206 -3.02 12.01 -16.30
N GLY A 207 -1.69 12.13 -16.35
CA GLY A 207 -1.02 13.22 -17.06
C GLY A 207 -1.06 14.58 -16.34
N VAL A 208 -1.26 14.59 -15.02
CA VAL A 208 -1.17 15.80 -14.20
C VAL A 208 0.01 15.73 -13.22
N VAL A 209 0.39 16.88 -12.68
CA VAL A 209 1.39 17.04 -11.63
C VAL A 209 0.78 17.85 -10.50
N VAL A 210 0.91 17.37 -9.27
CA VAL A 210 0.59 18.12 -8.06
C VAL A 210 1.86 18.81 -7.58
N CYS A 211 1.83 20.12 -7.40
CA CYS A 211 2.98 20.86 -6.92
C CYS A 211 3.22 20.61 -5.41
N ASP A 212 4.41 20.13 -5.04
CA ASP A 212 4.75 19.85 -3.64
C ASP A 212 4.74 21.08 -2.73
N GLY A 213 4.96 22.28 -3.28
CA GLY A 213 5.02 23.52 -2.50
C GLY A 213 3.67 24.16 -2.21
N CYS A 214 2.69 24.03 -3.11
CA CYS A 214 1.39 24.73 -2.99
C CYS A 214 0.16 23.87 -3.29
N SER A 215 0.36 22.58 -3.60
CA SER A 215 -0.69 21.60 -3.94
C SER A 215 -1.56 21.95 -5.14
N THR A 216 -1.20 22.97 -5.94
CA THR A 216 -1.87 23.26 -7.22
C THR A 216 -1.61 22.11 -8.20
N VAL A 217 -2.66 21.71 -8.91
CA VAL A 217 -2.60 20.70 -9.97
C VAL A 217 -2.43 21.38 -11.33
N LEU A 218 -1.53 20.85 -12.14
CA LEU A 218 -1.23 21.32 -13.50
C LEU A 218 -1.15 20.12 -14.44
N HIS A 219 -1.38 20.33 -15.73
CA HIS A 219 -1.01 19.32 -16.73
C HIS A 219 0.49 19.06 -16.69
N HIS A 220 0.89 17.78 -16.76
CA HIS A 220 2.29 17.36 -16.72
C HIS A 220 3.10 18.03 -17.83
N LEU A 221 2.60 18.02 -19.07
CA LEU A 221 3.26 18.67 -20.21
C LEU A 221 3.42 20.18 -20.00
N CYS A 222 2.39 20.86 -19.48
CA CYS A 222 2.47 22.29 -19.17
C CYS A 222 3.52 22.58 -18.10
N TYR A 223 3.59 21.75 -17.07
CA TYR A 223 4.57 21.89 -15.99
C TYR A 223 6.01 21.67 -16.49
N THR A 224 6.25 20.60 -17.25
CA THR A 224 7.59 20.28 -17.78
C THR A 224 8.07 21.29 -18.81
N ASN A 225 7.20 21.73 -19.72
CA ASN A 225 7.55 22.74 -20.74
C ASN A 225 7.94 24.09 -20.13
N ARG A 226 7.48 24.37 -18.91
CA ARG A 226 7.85 25.56 -18.13
C ARG A 226 9.11 25.36 -17.27
N GLY A 227 9.90 24.32 -17.53
CA GLY A 227 11.11 24.00 -16.76
C GLY A 227 10.81 23.59 -15.32
N SER A 228 9.68 22.92 -15.08
CA SER A 228 9.27 22.38 -13.78
C SER A 228 9.22 23.43 -12.66
N LYS A 229 8.79 24.65 -13.00
CA LYS A 229 8.56 25.74 -12.03
C LYS A 229 7.08 26.05 -11.92
N CYS A 230 6.52 25.85 -10.74
CA CYS A 230 5.11 26.15 -10.48
C CYS A 230 4.85 27.68 -10.51
N PRO A 231 3.94 28.19 -11.37
CA PRO A 231 3.64 29.61 -11.45
C PRO A 231 3.17 30.20 -10.11
N ARG A 232 2.35 29.45 -9.38
CA ARG A 232 1.78 29.89 -8.12
C ARG A 232 2.87 30.04 -7.05
N CYS A 233 3.79 29.09 -6.94
CA CYS A 233 4.95 29.19 -6.04
C CYS A 233 5.84 30.40 -6.39
N VAL A 234 6.14 30.60 -7.67
CA VAL A 234 6.93 31.78 -8.13
C VAL A 234 6.25 33.09 -7.71
N ARG A 235 4.92 33.22 -7.90
CA ARG A 235 4.17 34.40 -7.46
C ARG A 235 4.14 34.55 -5.94
N GLN A 236 4.09 33.45 -5.18
CA GLN A 236 4.13 33.48 -3.71
C GLN A 236 5.50 33.92 -3.20
N GLU A 237 6.60 33.38 -3.76
CA GLU A 237 7.96 33.77 -3.40
C GLU A 237 8.25 35.23 -3.73
N ALA A 238 7.80 35.72 -4.90
CA ALA A 238 7.96 37.12 -5.27
C ALA A 238 7.25 38.06 -4.27
N ARG A 239 6.03 37.72 -3.83
CA ARG A 239 5.30 38.49 -2.80
C ARG A 239 6.01 38.49 -1.45
N ARG A 240 6.49 37.33 -0.98
CA ARG A 240 7.27 37.23 0.27
C ARG A 240 8.56 38.07 0.22
N ARG A 241 9.23 38.13 -0.93
CA ARG A 241 10.43 38.96 -1.12
C ARG A 241 10.12 40.45 -1.06
N GLN A 242 8.96 40.88 -1.58
CA GLN A 242 8.55 42.28 -1.53
C GLN A 242 8.18 42.72 -0.10
N GLU A 243 7.49 41.87 0.66
CA GLU A 243 7.15 42.12 2.07
C GLU A 243 8.40 42.27 2.95
N THR A 244 9.39 41.40 2.78
CA THR A 244 10.65 41.45 3.54
C THR A 244 11.54 42.65 3.19
N THR A 245 11.43 43.20 1.97
CA THR A 245 12.10 44.46 1.60
C THR A 245 11.34 45.71 2.05
N GLY A 246 10.01 45.63 2.22
CA GLY A 246 9.16 46.74 2.66
C GLY A 246 9.36 47.12 4.13
N ASP A 247 9.67 46.14 5.00
CA ASP A 247 9.92 46.38 6.43
C ASP A 247 11.27 47.08 6.74
N ARG A 248 12.13 47.32 5.75
CA ARG A 248 13.35 48.14 5.91
C ARG A 248 13.14 49.63 5.67
N VAL A 249 11.92 50.07 5.34
CA VAL A 249 11.58 51.49 5.14
C VAL A 249 10.64 51.97 6.25
N VAL A 250 10.98 51.70 7.51
CA VAL A 250 10.37 52.40 8.65
C VAL A 250 11.31 53.52 9.10
N VAL A 251 11.07 54.69 8.51
CA VAL A 251 11.15 56.03 9.12
C VAL A 251 12.43 56.35 9.92
N SER A 252 13.48 56.80 9.23
CA SER A 252 14.41 57.78 9.83
C SER A 252 13.83 59.19 9.66
N ARG A 253 12.94 59.58 10.57
CA ARG A 253 12.64 60.99 10.85
C ARG A 253 13.31 61.35 12.17
N ARG A 254 14.47 62.01 12.09
CA ARG A 254 14.85 63.24 12.80
C ARG A 254 16.29 63.60 12.44
#